data_AF-A0A7S0QKC0-F1
#
_entry.id   AF-A0A7S0QKC0-F1
#
_cell.length_a   1.000
_cell.length_b   1.000
_cell.length_c   1.000
_cell.angle_alpha   90.00
_cell.angle_beta   90.00
_cell.angle_gamma   90.00
#
_symmetry.space_group_name_H-M   'P 1'
#
loop_
_entity.id
_entity.type
_entity.pdbx_description
1 polymer ?
#
loop_
_entity_poly.entity_id
_entity_poly.type
_entity_poly.pdbx_seq_one_letter_code
_entity_poly.pdbx_strand_id
1 'polypeptide(L)'
;RHALAAVPDVAPPIFFNSGLMVLEPSADTVADMLEQMHALPSYDDGDQGFLNAYFQQEWDRLPYVYNFVKSKTGNPDAFYWLLDNQWWNIRVMHMVGVKPWRCSSRRDCGGFPERVIPRLWALWW
;
A
#
# COMPACT_ATOMS: atom_id res chain seq x y z
N ARG A 1 1.87 10.82 20.92
CA ARG A 1 1.46 10.67 19.51
C ARG A 1 2.61 9.97 18.83
N HIS A 2 2.35 8.92 18.03
CA HIS A 2 3.41 8.24 17.29
C HIS A 2 3.90 9.12 16.13
N ALA A 3 5.05 8.77 15.53
CA ALA A 3 5.71 9.57 14.51
C ALA A 3 4.96 9.60 13.17
N LEU A 4 4.18 8.56 12.87
CA LEU A 4 3.32 8.47 11.69
C LEU A 4 2.08 7.63 11.95
N ALA A 5 1.09 7.70 11.07
CA ALA A 5 -0.02 6.74 11.00
C ALA A 5 -0.11 6.13 9.60
N ALA A 6 -0.26 4.81 9.52
CA ALA A 6 -0.28 4.08 8.25
C ALA A 6 -1.11 2.79 8.38
N VAL A 7 -1.45 2.19 7.25
CA VAL A 7 -2.17 0.91 7.21
C VAL A 7 -1.17 -0.24 7.32
N PRO A 8 -1.41 -1.27 8.15
CA PRO A 8 -0.57 -2.48 8.18
C PRO A 8 -0.51 -3.15 6.80
N ASP A 9 0.67 -3.61 6.40
CA ASP A 9 0.82 -4.37 5.17
C ASP A 9 0.21 -5.78 5.30
N VAL A 10 -0.06 -6.42 4.15
CA VAL A 10 -0.79 -7.69 4.05
C VAL A 10 -0.05 -8.86 4.71
N ALA A 11 1.28 -8.77 4.89
CA ALA A 11 2.09 -9.78 5.58
C ALA A 11 3.43 -9.24 6.12
N PRO A 12 3.87 -9.65 7.33
CA PRO A 12 3.12 -9.71 8.58
C PRO A 12 2.72 -8.30 9.08
N PRO A 13 1.67 -8.14 9.91
CA PRO A 13 1.11 -6.85 10.32
C PRO A 13 2.01 -6.07 11.29
N ILE A 14 3.29 -6.41 11.36
CA ILE A 14 4.33 -5.67 12.07
C ILE A 14 4.86 -4.51 11.23
N PHE A 15 4.71 -4.59 9.91
CA PHE A 15 5.11 -3.53 8.99
C PHE A 15 3.90 -2.75 8.51
N PHE A 16 4.09 -1.46 8.27
CA PHE A 16 3.12 -0.62 7.57
C PHE A 16 3.40 -0.58 6.06
N ASN A 17 2.33 -0.36 5.28
CA ASN A 17 2.43 -0.09 3.86
C ASN A 17 2.72 1.41 3.64
N SER A 18 3.83 1.75 3.01
CA SER A 18 4.26 3.14 2.79
C SER A 18 3.47 3.87 1.70
N GLY A 19 2.58 3.18 0.97
CA GLY A 19 1.78 3.76 -0.10
C GLY A 19 0.77 4.82 0.37
N LEU A 20 0.42 4.83 1.66
CA LEU A 20 -0.30 5.92 2.30
C LEU A 20 0.13 6.04 3.76
N MET A 21 0.56 7.25 4.12
CA MET A 21 0.98 7.61 5.47
C MET A 21 0.45 8.99 5.82
N VAL A 22 0.14 9.18 7.10
CA VAL A 22 -0.09 10.49 7.71
C VAL A 22 1.11 10.80 8.59
N LEU A 23 1.80 11.90 8.32
CA LEU A 23 3.01 12.30 9.04
C LEU A 23 3.08 13.82 9.17
N GLU A 24 3.94 14.28 10.07
CA GLU A 24 4.26 15.70 10.22
C GLU A 24 5.57 15.99 9.48
N PRO A 25 5.59 16.93 8.51
CA PRO A 25 6.82 17.32 7.83
C PRO A 25 7.83 17.91 8.82
N SER A 26 9.06 17.41 8.79
CA SER A 26 10.15 17.85 9.67
C SER A 26 11.48 17.83 8.93
N ALA A 27 12.18 18.97 8.92
CA ALA A 27 13.50 19.07 8.30
C ALA A 27 14.53 18.19 9.03
N ASP A 28 14.44 18.13 10.36
CA ASP A 28 15.34 17.33 11.21
C ASP A 28 15.14 15.83 10.92
N THR A 29 13.88 15.38 10.77
CA THR A 29 13.58 13.98 10.43
C THR A 29 14.09 13.63 9.04
N VAL A 30 13.99 14.52 8.06
CA VAL A 30 14.56 14.28 6.72
C VAL A 30 16.08 14.19 6.78
N ALA A 31 16.75 15.09 7.51
CA ALA A 31 18.20 15.07 7.65
C ALA A 31 18.69 13.76 8.30
N ASP A 32 18.05 13.34 9.40
CA ASP A 32 18.38 12.08 10.08
C ASP A 32 18.09 10.86 9.19
N MET A 33 16.94 10.81 8.49
CA MET A 33 16.66 9.74 7.53
C MET A 33 17.78 9.62 6.47
N LEU A 34 18.27 10.74 5.93
CA LEU A 34 19.35 10.75 4.94
C LEU A 34 20.67 10.20 5.51
N GLU A 35 21.01 10.52 6.76
CA GLU A 35 22.17 9.96 7.45
C GLU A 35 22.02 8.44 7.67
N GLN A 36 20.81 7.99 8.00
CA GLN A 36 20.51 6.57 8.23
C GLN A 36 20.41 5.73 6.95
N MET A 37 20.29 6.33 5.76
CA MET A 37 20.15 5.61 4.48
C MET A 37 21.26 4.58 4.23
N HIS A 38 22.46 4.82 4.76
CA HIS A 38 23.61 3.90 4.62
C HIS A 38 23.80 2.96 5.81
N ALA A 39 23.10 3.19 6.91
CA ALA A 39 23.25 2.45 8.17
C ALA A 39 22.12 1.43 8.39
N LEU A 40 20.89 1.79 8.02
CA LEU A 40 19.72 0.92 8.19
C LEU A 40 19.48 0.03 6.97
N PRO A 41 19.19 -1.27 7.16
CA PRO A 41 18.83 -2.14 6.05
C PRO A 41 17.40 -1.84 5.56
N SER A 42 17.19 -1.88 4.24
CA SER A 42 15.85 -1.96 3.65
C SER A 42 15.60 -3.41 3.21
N TYR A 43 14.51 -4.03 3.67
CA TYR A 43 14.23 -5.42 3.32
C TYR A 43 13.77 -5.61 1.86
N ASP A 44 13.36 -4.54 1.18
CA ASP A 44 12.87 -4.55 -0.20
C ASP A 44 13.65 -3.63 -1.14
N ASP A 45 14.79 -3.10 -0.67
CA ASP A 45 15.61 -2.08 -1.35
C ASP A 45 14.84 -0.79 -1.74
N GLY A 46 13.60 -0.65 -1.24
CA GLY A 46 12.70 0.45 -1.52
C GLY A 46 12.43 1.32 -0.29
N ASP A 47 11.49 2.24 -0.46
CA ASP A 47 11.05 3.14 0.61
C ASP A 47 10.34 2.38 1.73
N GLN A 48 9.50 1.39 1.42
CA GLN A 48 8.73 0.69 2.45
C GLN A 48 9.65 -0.03 3.43
N GLY A 49 10.66 -0.74 2.95
CA GLY A 49 11.63 -1.41 3.81
C GLY A 49 12.45 -0.45 4.65
N PHE A 50 12.96 0.63 4.05
CA PHE A 50 13.72 1.64 4.76
C PHE A 50 12.88 2.34 5.84
N LEU A 51 11.67 2.78 5.48
CA LEU A 51 10.78 3.51 6.40
C LEU A 51 10.33 2.61 7.56
N ASN A 52 10.09 1.32 7.32
CA ASN A 52 9.80 0.38 8.41
C ASN A 52 11.02 0.13 9.31
N ALA A 53 12.25 0.15 8.79
CA ALA A 53 13.45 0.07 9.60
C ALA A 53 13.70 1.36 10.42
N TYR A 54 13.40 2.52 9.84
CA TYR A 54 13.57 3.83 10.46
C TYR A 54 12.55 4.08 11.58
N PHE A 55 11.25 3.93 11.28
CA PHE A 55 10.18 4.20 12.25
C PHE A 55 9.84 3.01 13.16
N GLN A 56 10.30 1.81 12.82
CA GLN A 56 10.11 0.60 13.63
C GLN A 56 8.63 0.40 14.06
N GLN A 57 8.33 0.45 15.36
CA GLN A 57 6.98 0.31 15.92
C GLN A 57 6.35 1.66 16.32
N GLU A 58 7.00 2.79 16.02
CA GLU A 58 6.55 4.14 16.37
C GLU A 58 5.52 4.67 15.35
N TRP A 59 4.44 3.92 15.14
CA TRP A 59 3.37 4.29 14.21
C TRP A 59 1.97 3.86 14.66
N ASP A 60 0.98 4.66 14.29
CA ASP A 60 -0.43 4.42 14.53
C ASP A 60 -1.07 3.60 13.39
N ARG A 61 -1.86 2.58 13.76
CA ARG A 61 -2.53 1.70 12.80
C ARG A 61 -3.81 2.33 12.25
N LEU A 62 -3.82 2.62 10.95
CA LEU A 62 -5.01 3.03 10.22
C LEU A 62 -5.83 1.81 9.74
N PRO A 63 -7.16 1.94 9.63
CA PRO A 63 -8.01 0.91 9.03
C PRO A 63 -7.61 0.62 7.58
N TYR A 64 -7.65 -0.66 7.19
CA TYR A 64 -7.24 -1.12 5.85
C TYR A 64 -7.96 -0.41 4.69
N VAL A 65 -9.18 0.09 4.91
CA VAL A 65 -9.99 0.79 3.90
C VAL A 65 -9.33 2.08 3.40
N TYR A 66 -8.37 2.64 4.15
CA TYR A 66 -7.62 3.84 3.78
C TYR A 66 -6.34 3.54 2.99
N ASN A 67 -5.98 2.28 2.76
CA ASN A 67 -4.90 1.88 1.86
C ASN A 67 -5.18 0.45 1.39
N PHE A 68 -6.30 0.25 0.69
CA PHE A 68 -6.72 -1.07 0.27
C PHE A 68 -5.89 -1.52 -0.93
N VAL A 69 -4.89 -2.36 -0.66
CA VAL A 69 -3.94 -2.83 -1.68
C VAL A 69 -4.62 -3.75 -2.67
N LYS A 70 -4.43 -3.44 -3.96
CA LYS A 70 -4.74 -4.33 -5.07
C LYS A 70 -3.84 -5.56 -4.99
N SER A 71 -4.34 -6.65 -4.40
CA SER A 71 -3.54 -7.85 -4.15
C SER A 71 -3.71 -8.94 -5.22
N LYS A 72 -2.59 -9.42 -5.76
CA LYS A 72 -2.50 -10.72 -6.46
C LYS A 72 -1.91 -11.82 -5.61
N THR A 73 -1.18 -11.45 -4.56
CA THR A 73 -0.29 -12.31 -3.78
C THR A 73 -0.89 -12.74 -2.44
N GLY A 74 -2.03 -12.17 -2.05
CA GLY A 74 -2.86 -12.63 -0.93
C GLY A 74 -3.95 -13.62 -1.37
N ASN A 75 -4.90 -13.90 -0.48
CA ASN A 75 -6.08 -14.69 -0.82
C ASN A 75 -6.96 -13.89 -1.81
N PRO A 76 -6.97 -14.27 -3.10
CA PRO A 76 -7.68 -13.49 -4.11
C PRO A 76 -9.18 -13.52 -3.86
N ASP A 77 -9.73 -14.60 -3.29
CA ASP A 77 -11.14 -14.72 -2.94
C ASP A 77 -11.56 -13.77 -1.82
N ALA A 78 -10.69 -13.51 -0.84
CA ALA A 78 -10.96 -12.50 0.18
C ALA A 78 -11.00 -11.09 -0.41
N PHE A 79 -10.08 -10.77 -1.31
CA PHE A 79 -10.09 -9.51 -2.05
C PHE A 79 -11.37 -9.36 -2.89
N TYR A 80 -11.82 -10.43 -3.56
CA TYR A 80 -13.07 -10.41 -4.34
C TYR A 80 -14.30 -10.25 -3.48
N TRP A 81 -14.38 -11.01 -2.38
CA TRP A 81 -15.51 -10.90 -1.47
C TRP A 81 -15.65 -9.46 -0.94
N LEU A 82 -14.54 -8.80 -0.59
CA LEU A 82 -14.55 -7.40 -0.16
C LEU A 82 -15.00 -6.44 -1.28
N LEU A 83 -14.57 -6.63 -2.53
CA LEU A 83 -15.04 -5.80 -3.64
C LEU A 83 -16.52 -6.03 -3.96
N ASP A 84 -17.01 -7.26 -3.88
CA ASP A 84 -18.40 -7.55 -4.21
C ASP A 84 -19.35 -7.12 -3.09
N ASN A 85 -18.93 -7.27 -1.83
CA ASN A 85 -19.80 -7.08 -0.67
C ASN A 85 -19.50 -5.85 0.18
N GLN A 86 -18.39 -5.14 -0.04
CA GLN A 86 -17.95 -4.04 0.83
C GLN A 86 -17.29 -2.88 0.07
N TRP A 87 -17.41 -2.78 -1.27
CA TRP A 87 -16.72 -1.74 -2.05
C TRP A 87 -17.03 -0.32 -1.59
N TRP A 88 -18.26 -0.07 -1.11
CA TRP A 88 -18.70 1.23 -0.60
C TRP A 88 -17.95 1.68 0.67
N ASN A 89 -17.31 0.74 1.37
CA ASN A 89 -16.54 1.03 2.58
C ASN A 89 -15.08 1.38 2.28
N ILE A 90 -14.58 1.01 1.09
CA ILE A 90 -13.21 1.30 0.65
C ILE A 90 -13.09 2.80 0.39
N ARG A 91 -12.09 3.45 1.02
CA ARG A 91 -11.85 4.90 0.92
C ARG A 91 -10.73 5.22 -0.04
N VAL A 92 -9.69 4.39 -0.05
CA VAL A 92 -8.53 4.54 -0.93
C VAL A 92 -8.12 3.18 -1.46
N MET A 93 -7.95 3.08 -2.77
CA MET A 93 -7.50 1.86 -3.44
C MET A 93 -6.05 2.03 -3.93
N HIS A 94 -5.16 1.17 -3.47
CA HIS A 94 -3.74 1.25 -3.80
C HIS A 94 -3.38 0.25 -4.91
N MET A 95 -3.16 0.79 -6.12
CA MET A 95 -2.86 0.04 -7.33
C MET A 95 -1.37 -0.32 -7.44
N VAL A 96 -0.93 -1.32 -6.66
CA VAL A 96 0.45 -1.87 -6.68
C VAL A 96 0.71 -2.71 -7.95
N GLY A 97 1.97 -2.84 -8.36
CA GLY A 97 2.35 -3.61 -9.55
C GLY A 97 1.98 -2.93 -10.87
N VAL A 98 1.42 -3.67 -11.83
CA VAL A 98 1.01 -3.12 -13.14
C VAL A 98 0.00 -2.00 -12.94
N LYS A 99 0.35 -0.82 -13.46
CA LYS A 99 -0.41 0.40 -13.26
C LYS A 99 -1.61 0.50 -14.21
N PRO A 100 -2.75 1.09 -13.80
CA PRO A 100 -3.97 1.11 -14.60
C PRO A 100 -3.83 1.83 -15.95
N TRP A 101 -2.98 2.86 -16.03
CA TRP A 101 -2.72 3.57 -17.29
C TRP A 101 -1.87 2.78 -18.29
N ARG A 102 -1.34 1.62 -17.89
CA ARG A 102 -0.63 0.71 -18.81
C ARG A 102 -1.55 -0.32 -19.45
N CYS A 103 -2.81 -0.44 -19.02
CA CYS A 103 -3.73 -1.34 -19.71
C CYS A 103 -4.28 -0.65 -20.96
N SER A 104 -4.20 -1.35 -22.09
CA SER A 104 -4.74 -0.90 -23.38
C SER A 104 -6.26 -1.15 -23.50
N SER A 105 -6.79 -2.05 -22.65
CA SER A 105 -8.19 -2.44 -22.65
C SER A 105 -8.61 -3.03 -21.29
N ARG A 106 -9.92 -3.22 -21.11
CA ARG A 106 -10.55 -3.95 -19.99
C ARG A 106 -10.05 -5.40 -19.79
N ARG A 107 -9.15 -5.93 -20.62
CA ARG A 107 -8.61 -7.29 -20.52
C ARG A 107 -7.11 -7.34 -20.19
N ASP A 108 -6.44 -6.19 -20.16
CA ASP A 108 -4.96 -6.12 -20.18
C ASP A 108 -4.34 -5.44 -18.94
N CYS A 109 -5.05 -5.39 -17.81
CA CYS A 109 -4.49 -4.82 -16.57
C CYS A 109 -3.61 -5.78 -15.79
N GLY A 110 -2.70 -6.44 -16.51
CA GLY A 110 -1.56 -7.11 -15.92
C GLY A 110 -1.95 -8.18 -14.92
N GLY A 111 -2.63 -9.24 -15.38
CA GLY A 111 -2.71 -10.57 -14.77
C GLY A 111 -3.61 -10.75 -13.55
N PHE A 112 -4.74 -10.04 -13.49
CA PHE A 112 -5.88 -10.45 -12.66
C PHE A 112 -6.79 -11.40 -13.46
N PRO A 113 -7.63 -12.21 -12.79
CA PRO A 113 -8.70 -12.92 -13.48
C PRO A 113 -9.60 -11.93 -14.22
N GLU A 114 -10.09 -12.32 -15.40
CA GLU A 114 -10.90 -11.46 -16.28
C GLU A 114 -12.08 -10.78 -15.57
N ARG A 115 -12.65 -11.37 -14.51
CA ARG A 115 -13.76 -10.80 -13.73
C ARG A 115 -13.44 -9.46 -13.04
N VAL A 116 -12.17 -9.19 -12.75
CA VAL A 116 -11.74 -8.06 -11.91
C VAL A 116 -11.36 -6.85 -12.75
N ILE A 117 -10.77 -7.12 -13.92
CA ILE A 117 -10.20 -6.09 -14.77
C ILE A 117 -11.26 -5.06 -15.18
N PRO A 118 -12.50 -5.43 -15.57
CA PRO A 118 -13.51 -4.44 -15.93
C PRO A 118 -13.87 -3.48 -14.80
N ARG A 119 -13.96 -3.98 -13.56
CA ARG A 119 -14.39 -3.17 -12.40
C ARG A 119 -13.27 -2.27 -11.90
N LEU A 120 -12.04 -2.79 -11.76
CA LEU A 120 -10.89 -1.96 -11.39
C LEU A 120 -10.53 -0.95 -12.50
N TRP A 121 -10.69 -1.33 -13.76
CA TRP A 121 -10.55 -0.42 -14.90
C TRP A 121 -11.58 0.70 -14.82
N ALA A 122 -12.86 0.39 -14.64
CA ALA A 122 -13.95 1.37 -14.55
C ALA A 122 -13.92 2.25 -13.28
N LEU A 123 -13.24 1.80 -12.22
CA LEU A 123 -13.01 2.64 -11.04
C LEU A 123 -11.87 3.65 -11.25
N TRP A 124 -10.94 3.34 -12.16
CA TRP A 124 -9.79 4.21 -12.42
C TRP A 124 -10.03 5.18 -13.59
N TRP A 125 -10.67 4.70 -14.66
CA TRP A 125 -11.06 5.47 -15.86
C TRP A 125 -12.54 5.82 -15.82
#